data_AF-A0A544TXR9-F1
#
_entry.id   AF-A0A544TXR9-F1
#
_cell.length_a   1.000
_cell.length_b   1.000
_cell.length_c   1.000
_cell.angle_alpha   90.00
_cell.angle_beta   90.00
_cell.angle_gamma   90.00
#
_symmetry.space_group_name_H-M   'P 1'
#
loop_
_entity.id
_entity.type
_entity.pdbx_description
1 polymer ?
#
loop_
_entity_poly.entity_id
_entity_poly.type
_entity_poly.pdbx_seq_one_letter_code
_entity_poly.pdbx_strand_id
1 'polypeptide(L)'
;MTQLQFNLDMDLLKDSIINSNIDTVVKSAIVLVLNEFMEKERDDYLQVDAYERSTDRRDYRNGYYERELTMSIGKIKLTVPRTRNGEFSPTIFEKYARCDQALVLSMLEMVINGVSTRKVTHIVEQLCGE
;
A
#
# COMPACT_ATOMS: atom_id res chain seq x y z
N MET A 1 4.38 17.86 -12.24
CA MET A 1 3.64 17.52 -11.01
C MET A 1 2.35 16.85 -11.43
N THR A 2 2.25 15.53 -11.28
CA THR A 2 1.03 14.77 -11.55
C THR A 2 0.05 15.00 -10.41
N GLN A 3 -1.04 15.71 -10.67
CA GLN A 3 -2.10 15.94 -9.70
C GLN A 3 -3.10 14.79 -9.81
N LEU A 4 -3.02 13.83 -8.90
CA LEU A 4 -3.95 12.70 -8.83
C LEU A 4 -5.18 13.12 -8.04
N GLN A 5 -6.34 13.10 -8.69
CA GLN A 5 -7.64 13.28 -8.06
C GLN A 5 -8.17 11.89 -7.68
N PHE A 6 -8.22 11.59 -6.38
CA PHE A 6 -8.87 10.38 -5.88
C PHE A 6 -10.06 10.75 -5.00
N ASN A 7 -11.11 9.93 -5.04
CA ASN A 7 -12.29 10.09 -4.20
C ASN A 7 -12.02 9.36 -2.87
N LEU A 8 -11.86 10.12 -1.79
CA LEU A 8 -11.75 9.56 -0.46
C LEU A 8 -13.15 9.42 0.15
N ASP A 9 -13.56 8.21 0.51
CA ASP A 9 -14.78 8.02 1.30
C ASP A 9 -14.53 8.45 2.75
N MET A 10 -14.97 9.66 3.07
CA MET A 10 -14.79 10.28 4.38
C MET A 10 -15.68 9.65 5.46
N ASP A 11 -16.73 8.92 5.08
CA ASP A 11 -17.64 8.30 6.05
C ASP A 11 -17.04 6.99 6.59
N LEU A 12 -16.38 6.20 5.72
CA LEU A 12 -15.54 5.07 6.16
C LEU A 12 -14.40 5.52 7.10
N LEU A 13 -13.81 6.68 6.81
CA LEU A 13 -12.73 7.24 7.63
C LEU A 13 -13.27 7.68 9.00
N LYS A 14 -14.43 8.35 9.06
CA LYS A 14 -15.08 8.74 10.32
C LYS A 14 -15.45 7.55 11.19
N ASP A 15 -16.04 6.51 10.62
CA ASP A 15 -16.42 5.31 11.36
C ASP A 15 -15.20 4.62 11.98
N SER A 16 -14.06 4.64 11.29
CA SER A 16 -12.75 4.20 11.81
C SER A 16 -12.20 5.10 12.91
N ILE A 17 -12.50 6.41 12.91
CA ILE A 17 -11.94 7.41 13.82
C ILE A 17 -12.66 7.44 15.17
N ILE A 18 -13.98 7.31 15.18
CA ILE A 18 -14.81 7.66 16.35
C ILE A 18 -14.50 6.82 17.61
N ASN A 19 -13.85 5.65 17.47
CA ASN A 19 -13.56 4.74 18.58
C ASN A 19 -12.10 4.23 18.67
N SER A 20 -11.12 4.88 18.00
CA SER A 20 -9.77 4.28 17.81
C SER A 20 -8.58 5.14 18.27
N ASN A 21 -7.45 4.49 18.54
CA ASN A 21 -6.14 5.14 18.78
C ASN A 21 -5.64 5.85 17.50
N ILE A 22 -4.86 6.93 17.66
CA ILE A 22 -4.26 7.72 16.56
C ILE A 22 -3.51 6.82 15.58
N ASP A 23 -2.74 5.85 16.08
CA ASP A 23 -1.99 4.92 15.23
C ASP A 23 -2.90 4.11 14.31
N THR A 24 -4.07 3.70 14.81
CA THR A 24 -5.07 2.95 14.04
C THR A 24 -5.67 3.83 12.94
N VAL A 25 -5.95 5.10 13.25
CA VAL A 25 -6.46 6.08 12.28
C VAL A 25 -5.45 6.34 11.17
N VAL A 26 -4.17 6.51 11.53
CA VAL A 26 -3.11 6.73 10.54
C VAL A 26 -2.95 5.51 9.64
N LYS A 27 -2.97 4.29 10.22
CA LYS A 27 -2.94 3.04 9.45
C LYS A 27 -4.12 2.92 8.48
N SER A 28 -5.35 3.18 8.94
CA SER A 28 -6.53 3.07 8.09
C SER A 28 -6.54 4.10 6.97
N ALA A 29 -6.15 5.35 7.25
CA ALA A 29 -6.00 6.39 6.25
C ALA A 29 -4.97 6.02 5.17
N ILE A 30 -3.81 5.50 5.58
CA ILE A 30 -2.77 5.05 4.62
C ILE A 30 -3.29 3.89 3.76
N VAL A 31 -3.92 2.88 4.37
CA VAL A 31 -4.51 1.76 3.61
C VAL A 31 -5.49 2.24 2.55
N LEU A 32 -6.38 3.18 2.93
CA LEU A 32 -7.37 3.72 2.03
C LEU A 32 -6.71 4.48 0.87
N VAL A 33 -5.76 5.37 1.16
CA VAL A 33 -5.02 6.12 0.12
C VAL A 33 -4.25 5.20 -0.82
N LEU A 34 -3.53 4.19 -0.28
CA LEU A 34 -2.74 3.27 -1.11
C LEU A 34 -3.65 2.39 -1.99
N ASN A 35 -4.79 1.92 -1.47
CA ASN A 35 -5.74 1.15 -2.26
C ASN A 35 -6.33 1.97 -3.42
N GLU A 36 -6.81 3.19 -3.14
CA GLU A 36 -7.33 4.10 -4.17
C GLU A 36 -6.25 4.50 -5.20
N PHE A 37 -5.01 4.68 -4.76
CA PHE A 37 -3.91 4.94 -5.68
C PHE A 37 -3.68 3.76 -6.63
N MET A 38 -3.62 2.52 -6.12
CA MET A 38 -3.44 1.34 -6.98
C MET A 38 -4.63 1.11 -7.93
N GLU A 39 -5.86 1.39 -7.47
CA GLU A 39 -7.07 1.39 -8.32
C GLU A 39 -6.89 2.34 -9.51
N LYS A 40 -6.44 3.57 -9.22
CA LYS A 40 -6.21 4.59 -10.24
C LYS A 40 -5.08 4.22 -11.20
N GLU A 41 -3.96 3.68 -10.69
CA GLU A 41 -2.87 3.19 -11.53
C GLU A 41 -3.34 2.09 -12.49
N ARG A 42 -4.19 1.17 -12.02
CA ARG A 42 -4.79 0.14 -12.88
C ARG A 42 -5.64 0.79 -13.97
N ASP A 43 -6.47 1.75 -13.61
CA ASP A 43 -7.38 2.38 -14.58
C ASP A 43 -6.60 3.18 -15.64
N ASP A 44 -5.55 3.88 -15.23
CA ASP A 44 -4.63 4.57 -16.15
C ASP A 44 -3.88 3.58 -17.05
N TYR A 45 -3.48 2.41 -16.52
CA TYR A 45 -2.88 1.33 -17.30
C TYR A 45 -3.85 0.75 -18.34
N LEU A 46 -5.14 0.63 -17.99
CA LEU A 46 -6.18 0.10 -18.86
C LEU A 46 -6.66 1.10 -19.92
N GLN A 47 -6.42 2.40 -19.69
CA GLN A 47 -6.86 3.54 -20.52
C GLN A 47 -8.38 3.67 -20.66
N VAL A 48 -9.12 3.07 -19.72
CA VAL A 48 -10.59 3.08 -19.73
C VAL A 48 -11.12 3.06 -18.31
N ASP A 49 -12.24 3.74 -18.09
CA ASP A 49 -12.91 3.75 -16.80
C ASP A 49 -13.61 2.41 -16.51
N ALA A 50 -14.13 2.28 -15.29
CA ALA A 50 -14.90 1.12 -14.88
C ALA A 50 -16.15 0.96 -15.76
N TYR A 51 -16.32 -0.25 -16.33
CA TYR A 51 -17.44 -0.61 -17.23
C TYR A 51 -17.55 0.16 -18.55
N GLU A 52 -16.63 1.09 -18.84
CA GLU A 52 -16.61 1.84 -20.09
C GLU A 52 -16.28 0.94 -21.28
N ARG A 53 -17.03 1.07 -22.38
CA ARG A 53 -16.76 0.34 -23.63
C ARG A 53 -15.94 1.24 -24.56
N SER A 54 -14.68 0.88 -24.77
CA SER A 54 -13.79 1.56 -25.72
C SER A 54 -12.97 0.53 -26.51
N THR A 55 -12.62 0.87 -27.74
CA THR A 55 -11.73 0.09 -28.61
C THR A 55 -10.26 0.19 -28.21
N ASP A 56 -9.89 1.24 -27.48
CA ASP A 56 -8.50 1.54 -27.11
C ASP A 56 -8.07 0.84 -25.81
N ARG A 57 -8.95 0.00 -25.24
CA ARG A 57 -8.70 -0.75 -24.01
C ARG A 57 -7.48 -1.67 -24.17
N ARG A 58 -6.52 -1.54 -23.25
CA ARG A 58 -5.31 -2.36 -23.23
C ARG A 58 -5.52 -3.80 -22.70
N ASP A 59 -6.27 -3.96 -21.62
CA ASP A 59 -6.50 -5.25 -20.94
C ASP A 59 -7.85 -5.23 -20.18
N TYR A 60 -8.17 -6.26 -19.41
CA TYR A 60 -9.40 -6.38 -18.62
C TYR A 60 -9.10 -6.46 -17.13
N ARG A 61 -9.99 -5.90 -16.30
CA ARG A 61 -9.97 -6.03 -14.83
C ARG A 61 -10.21 -7.50 -14.44
N ASN A 62 -9.45 -8.02 -13.49
CA ASN A 62 -9.51 -9.43 -13.04
C ASN A 62 -9.57 -9.55 -11.51
N GLY A 63 -10.41 -8.71 -10.90
CA GLY A 63 -10.59 -8.63 -9.46
C GLY A 63 -9.32 -8.19 -8.72
N TYR A 64 -9.20 -8.67 -7.49
CA TYR A 64 -8.18 -8.23 -6.53
C TYR A 64 -7.54 -9.43 -5.84
N TYR A 65 -6.40 -9.22 -5.21
CA TYR A 65 -5.85 -10.13 -4.21
C TYR A 65 -5.43 -9.35 -2.97
N GLU A 66 -5.53 -10.00 -1.82
CA GLU A 66 -5.08 -9.42 -0.55
C GLU A 66 -3.59 -9.64 -0.36
N ARG A 67 -2.92 -8.64 0.19
CA ARG A 67 -1.49 -8.67 0.52
C ARG A 67 -1.23 -7.90 1.80
N GLU A 68 -0.26 -8.39 2.58
CA GLU A 68 0.31 -7.65 3.70
C GLU A 68 1.61 -6.94 3.29
N LEU A 69 1.75 -5.70 3.74
CA LEU A 69 2.97 -4.90 3.61
C LEU A 69 3.39 -4.42 5.01
N THR A 70 4.63 -4.70 5.39
CA THR A 70 5.20 -4.23 6.66
C THR A 70 5.79 -2.84 6.46
N MET A 71 5.26 -1.84 7.16
CA MET A 71 5.78 -0.48 7.21
C MET A 71 6.26 -0.15 8.62
N SER A 72 6.89 1.01 8.82
CA SER A 72 7.33 1.48 10.15
C SER A 72 6.17 1.67 11.14
N ILE A 73 4.95 1.83 10.65
CA ILE A 73 3.72 1.88 11.45
C ILE A 73 3.12 0.47 11.69
N GLY A 74 3.85 -0.59 11.37
CA GLY A 74 3.39 -1.98 11.43
C GLY A 74 2.81 -2.51 10.13
N LYS A 75 2.24 -3.71 10.20
CA LYS A 75 1.66 -4.41 9.05
C LYS A 75 0.34 -3.78 8.63
N ILE A 76 0.21 -3.52 7.33
CA ILE A 76 -1.02 -3.07 6.70
C ILE A 76 -1.52 -4.10 5.69
N LYS A 77 -2.83 -4.20 5.55
CA LYS A 77 -3.50 -5.07 4.57
C LYS A 77 -3.94 -4.24 3.38
N LEU A 78 -3.54 -4.66 2.19
CA LEU A 78 -3.81 -3.98 0.93
C LEU A 78 -4.61 -4.91 0.00
N THR A 79 -5.54 -4.31 -0.75
CA THR A 79 -6.34 -4.99 -1.78
C THR A 79 -5.79 -4.60 -3.13
N VAL A 80 -4.90 -5.43 -3.67
CA VAL A 80 -4.14 -5.09 -4.87
C VAL A 80 -4.94 -5.46 -6.13
N PRO A 81 -5.20 -4.50 -7.04
CA PRO A 81 -5.91 -4.75 -8.28
C PRO A 81 -5.13 -5.65 -9.24
N ARG A 82 -5.85 -6.46 -10.02
CA ARG A 82 -5.29 -7.31 -11.07
C ARG A 82 -5.89 -7.01 -12.44
N THR A 83 -5.07 -7.23 -13.47
CA THR A 83 -5.55 -7.32 -14.85
C THR A 83 -5.49 -8.77 -15.34
N ARG A 84 -6.18 -9.06 -16.44
CA ARG A 84 -6.36 -10.42 -16.95
C ARG A 84 -5.08 -11.02 -17.51
N ASN A 85 -4.25 -10.21 -18.18
CA ASN A 85 -2.99 -10.69 -18.75
C ASN A 85 -1.84 -10.71 -17.71
N GLY A 86 -2.03 -10.09 -16.54
CA GLY A 86 -1.05 -10.13 -15.44
C GLY A 86 0.19 -9.24 -15.65
N GLU A 87 0.19 -8.40 -16.69
CA GLU A 87 1.30 -7.49 -17.00
C GLU A 87 1.31 -6.24 -16.10
N PHE A 88 0.16 -5.86 -15.55
CA PHE A 88 0.04 -4.74 -14.61
C PHE A 88 0.65 -5.08 -13.25
N SER A 89 1.43 -4.15 -12.71
CA SER A 89 1.84 -4.13 -11.31
C SER A 89 1.84 -2.69 -10.80
N PRO A 90 1.29 -2.41 -9.60
CA PRO A 90 1.30 -1.06 -9.03
C PRO A 90 2.73 -0.58 -8.74
N THR A 91 2.95 0.72 -8.73
CA THR A 91 4.29 1.30 -8.52
C THR A 91 4.65 1.48 -7.04
N ILE A 92 3.68 1.37 -6.13
CA ILE A 92 3.87 1.58 -4.68
C ILE A 92 4.96 0.68 -4.10
N PHE A 93 5.12 -0.54 -4.62
CA PHE A 93 6.10 -1.50 -4.14
C PHE A 93 6.66 -2.34 -5.30
N GLU A 94 7.86 -2.86 -5.11
CA GLU A 94 8.43 -3.81 -6.06
C GLU A 94 7.70 -5.16 -6.02
N LYS A 95 7.82 -5.93 -7.11
CA LYS A 95 7.29 -7.30 -7.16
C LYS A 95 7.91 -8.13 -6.03
N TYR A 96 7.05 -8.78 -5.26
CA TYR A 96 7.39 -9.61 -4.09
C TYR A 96 7.92 -8.88 -2.83
N ALA A 97 8.10 -7.56 -2.83
CA ALA A 97 8.64 -6.81 -1.68
C ALA A 97 7.72 -6.77 -0.46
N ARG A 98 8.00 -7.49 0.62
CA ARG A 98 7.09 -7.58 1.79
C ARG A 98 7.22 -6.43 2.78
N CYS A 99 8.31 -5.67 2.70
CA CYS A 99 8.59 -4.57 3.59
C CYS A 99 8.77 -3.28 2.79
N ASP A 100 8.37 -2.17 3.39
CA ASP A 100 8.66 -0.84 2.87
C ASP A 100 10.17 -0.60 2.80
N GLN A 101 10.61 0.12 1.77
CA GLN A 101 12.01 0.44 1.54
C GLN A 101 12.58 1.31 2.66
N ALA A 102 11.78 2.24 3.22
CA ALA A 102 12.23 3.08 4.33
C ALA A 102 12.53 2.25 5.59
N LEU A 103 11.72 1.22 5.85
CA LEU A 103 11.94 0.29 6.96
C LEU A 103 13.24 -0.50 6.78
N VAL A 104 13.47 -1.04 5.58
CA VAL A 104 14.71 -1.78 5.26
C VAL A 104 15.93 -0.88 5.38
N LEU A 105 15.86 0.36 4.89
CA LEU A 105 16.95 1.31 4.98
C LEU A 105 17.27 1.68 6.45
N SER A 106 16.25 1.83 7.28
CA SER A 106 16.42 2.09 8.71
C SER A 106 17.14 0.93 9.42
N MET A 107 16.84 -0.32 9.04
CA MET A 107 17.55 -1.50 9.54
C MET A 107 19.02 -1.51 9.12
N LEU A 108 19.29 -1.21 7.84
CA LEU A 108 20.66 -1.13 7.32
C LEU A 108 21.47 -0.06 8.05
N GLU A 109 20.90 1.12 8.24
CA GLU A 109 21.55 2.24 8.92
C GLU A 109 21.88 1.88 10.38
N MET A 110 20.99 1.19 11.09
CA MET A 110 21.28 0.71 12.45
C MET A 110 22.49 -0.23 12.48
N VAL A 111 22.59 -1.15 11.52
CA VAL A 111 23.72 -2.08 11.42
C VAL A 111 25.03 -1.33 11.11
N ILE A 112 24.99 -0.35 10.20
CA ILE A 112 26.15 0.50 9.86
C ILE A 112 26.64 1.26 11.09
N ASN A 113 25.72 1.76 11.93
CA ASN A 113 26.05 2.46 13.18
C ASN A 113 26.45 1.52 14.34
N GLY A 114 26.60 0.21 14.09
CA GLY A 114 27.07 -0.75 15.08
C GLY A 114 26.02 -1.23 16.08
N VAL A 115 24.73 -1.06 15.79
CA VAL A 115 23.66 -1.65 16.60
C VAL A 115 23.67 -3.16 16.39
N SER A 116 23.70 -3.93 17.49
CA SER A 116 23.72 -5.38 17.41
C SER A 116 22.44 -5.91 16.76
N THR A 117 22.54 -7.00 15.99
CA THR A 117 21.39 -7.60 15.28
C THR A 117 20.23 -7.93 16.22
N ARG A 118 20.50 -8.40 17.45
CA ARG A 118 19.48 -8.64 18.48
C ARG A 118 18.75 -7.36 18.88
N LYS A 119 19.47 -6.24 19.00
CA LYS A 119 18.86 -4.95 19.34
C LYS A 119 18.08 -4.37 18.17
N VAL A 120 18.54 -4.58 16.94
CA VAL A 120 17.76 -4.26 15.72
C VAL A 120 16.44 -5.04 15.72
N THR A 121 16.48 -6.36 15.94
CA THR A 121 15.27 -7.19 16.06
C THR A 121 14.32 -6.63 17.11
N HIS A 122 14.82 -6.33 18.32
CA HIS A 122 13.99 -5.76 19.37
C HIS A 122 13.36 -4.42 18.98
N ILE A 123 14.10 -3.52 18.33
CA ILE A 123 13.56 -2.23 17.87
C ILE A 123 12.47 -2.45 16.81
N VAL A 124 12.70 -3.34 15.86
CA VAL A 124 11.74 -3.66 14.79
C VAL A 124 10.47 -4.26 15.38
N GLU A 125 10.59 -5.21 16.32
CA GLU A 125 9.46 -5.80 17.04
C GLU A 125 8.63 -4.74 17.77
N GLN A 126 9.28 -3.77 18.42
CA GLN A 126 8.56 -2.68 19.10
C GLN A 126 7.82 -1.75 18.13
N LEU A 127 8.38 -1.49 16.95
CA LEU A 127 7.76 -0.62 15.94
C LEU A 127 6.66 -1.33 15.16
N CYS A 128 6.92 -2.56 14.73
CA CYS A 128 6.07 -3.30 13.81
C CYS A 128 5.08 -4.24 14.50
N GLY A 129 5.30 -4.56 15.79
CA GLY A 129 4.50 -5.47 16.59
C GLY A 129 4.92 -6.94 16.52
N GLU A 130 5.87 -7.28 15.64
CA GLU A 130 6.45 -8.62 15.41
C GLU A 130 7.87 -8.51 14.85
#